data_AF-A0A816KRW5-F1
#
_entry.id   AF-A0A816KRW5-F1
#
_cell.length_a   1.000
_cell.length_b   1.000
_cell.length_c   1.000
_cell.angle_alpha   90.00
_cell.angle_beta   90.00
_cell.angle_gamma   90.00
#
_symmetry.space_group_name_H-M   'P 1'
#
loop_
_entity.id
_entity.type
_entity.pdbx_description
1 polymer ?
#
loop_
_entity_poly.entity_id
_entity_poly.type
_entity_poly.pdbx_seq_one_letter_code
_entity_poly.pdbx_strand_id
1 'polypeptide(L)'
;MRSLGLTYWWISFLALSISLSAASDDQFTIDGTVLELTDSNFESAISTFDCVFVDFYAPWCGHCKRLNPELDAAAPILAKLKQPIIIAKLNADKYTRLARKLDIDAFPTLMLYNHGVPMEYYGPRKADLLVRYLKKFVAPDVAVLESNSHVKDFVEDSGTSFPVFVGFGLNQSLISGLGRKYKKKAWFAVAKDASEDVMVSYDFDKAPALVAQHPAYNEHSVFYGPFEDGFLEEFVKQNFLPLILPINHDTLKLLKDDERKMVLTIVEDETHESMGKLIKALRAAAHANRDLVFGYVGVEQFEEFADSFHADKKAKLPKIVVWDGDEEYEQVNGIETVSHEEDHLTQVSRFLEGYREGKTEKKRIKGPSFMGFINSMIGIRSVYIIVFLVAVIMMLRSLGQIEEPARVRTAASDGQATSVLEGETSEHKPRDKED
;
A
#
# COMPACT_ATOMS: atom_id res chain seq x y z
N MET A 1 64.04 72.20 1.57
CA MET A 1 62.95 73.11 1.98
C MET A 1 61.65 72.32 2.04
N ARG A 2 60.86 72.58 3.08
CA ARG A 2 59.60 71.91 3.47
C ARG A 2 58.49 72.04 2.42
N SER A 3 57.61 71.04 2.35
CA SER A 3 56.14 71.13 2.16
C SER A 3 55.61 69.70 1.98
N LEU A 4 55.11 68.99 2.99
CA LEU A 4 53.71 68.97 3.48
C LEU A 4 52.65 69.06 2.37
N GLY A 5 51.84 68.02 2.26
CA GLY A 5 50.66 67.93 1.39
C GLY A 5 49.94 66.60 1.58
N LEU A 6 49.01 66.56 2.54
CA LEU A 6 48.02 65.50 2.76
C LEU A 6 47.19 65.27 1.49
N THR A 7 47.00 64.01 1.09
CA THR A 7 45.76 63.57 0.41
C THR A 7 45.40 62.14 0.83
N TYR A 8 44.29 62.03 1.55
CA TYR A 8 43.56 60.81 1.83
C TYR A 8 43.11 60.15 0.52
N TRP A 9 43.31 58.85 0.37
CA TRP A 9 42.50 58.06 -0.56
C TRP A 9 42.05 56.76 0.09
N TRP A 10 40.74 56.62 0.15
CA TRP A 10 39.99 55.59 0.85
C TRP A 10 40.15 54.24 0.16
N ILE A 11 40.46 53.21 0.94
CA ILE A 11 40.35 51.82 0.50
C ILE A 11 38.84 51.51 0.41
N SER A 12 38.32 51.39 -0.82
CA SER A 12 37.00 50.79 -1.06
C SER A 12 37.06 49.32 -0.65
N PHE A 13 36.65 49.03 0.58
CA PHE A 13 36.24 47.69 0.99
C PHE A 13 34.87 47.43 0.36
N LEU A 14 34.86 46.66 -0.72
CA LEU A 14 33.64 46.07 -1.26
C LEU A 14 33.18 45.00 -0.26
N ALA A 15 32.33 45.39 0.68
CA ALA A 15 31.62 44.46 1.55
C ALA A 15 30.67 43.65 0.66
N LEU A 16 31.10 42.44 0.30
CA LEU A 16 30.23 41.42 -0.26
C LEU A 16 29.21 41.08 0.84
N SER A 17 28.04 41.71 0.78
CA SER A 17 26.90 41.37 1.63
C SER A 17 26.48 39.96 1.26
N ILE A 18 27.02 38.98 1.98
CA ILE A 18 26.41 37.65 2.08
C ILE A 18 25.08 37.90 2.77
N SER A 19 24.02 37.95 1.97
CA SER A 19 22.64 37.86 2.46
C SER A 19 22.50 36.51 3.13
N LEU A 20 22.79 36.46 4.44
CA LEU A 20 22.43 35.33 5.28
C LEU A 20 20.91 35.33 5.29
N SER A 21 20.29 34.51 4.45
CA SER A 21 18.87 34.20 4.59
C SER A 21 18.68 33.75 6.03
N ALA A 22 17.96 34.55 6.82
CA ALA A 22 17.50 34.15 8.13
C ALA A 22 16.66 32.89 7.90
N ALA A 23 17.20 31.72 8.29
CA ALA A 23 16.38 30.54 8.48
C ALA A 23 15.32 30.94 9.50
N SER A 24 14.05 30.86 9.12
CA SER A 24 12.96 30.89 10.09
C SER A 24 13.25 29.79 11.09
N ASP A 25 13.48 30.17 12.35
CA ASP A 25 13.63 29.22 13.45
C ASP A 25 12.23 28.66 13.74
N ASP A 26 11.80 27.70 12.92
CA ASP A 26 10.53 27.02 13.10
C ASP A 26 10.64 26.20 14.39
N GLN A 27 10.06 26.74 15.47
CA GLN A 27 10.04 26.06 16.76
C GLN A 27 8.97 24.96 16.74
N PHE A 28 9.38 23.73 16.46
CA PHE A 28 8.50 22.57 16.55
C PHE A 28 8.45 22.01 17.98
N THR A 29 7.26 21.67 18.45
CA THR A 29 7.04 21.03 19.76
C THR A 29 6.51 19.61 19.60
N ILE A 30 7.01 18.69 20.41
CA ILE A 30 6.49 17.31 20.50
C ILE A 30 5.42 17.28 21.60
N ASP A 31 4.22 17.77 21.29
CA ASP A 31 3.10 17.86 22.24
C ASP A 31 2.07 16.73 22.07
N GLY A 32 2.29 15.84 21.10
CA GLY A 32 1.39 14.73 20.79
C GLY A 32 0.18 15.13 19.96
N THR A 33 0.20 16.31 19.33
CA THR A 33 -0.78 16.73 18.32
C THR A 33 -0.30 16.46 16.90
N VAL A 34 -1.21 16.47 15.93
CA VAL A 34 -0.86 16.36 14.51
C VAL A 34 -0.28 17.69 14.03
N LEU A 35 0.98 17.68 13.62
CA LEU A 35 1.69 18.86 13.13
C LEU A 35 1.17 19.30 11.75
N GLU A 36 0.75 20.55 11.62
CA GLU A 36 0.38 21.13 10.33
C GLU A 36 1.63 21.58 9.56
N LEU A 37 1.84 20.99 8.39
CA LEU A 37 2.92 21.34 7.48
C LEU A 37 2.42 22.21 6.33
N THR A 38 3.33 23.07 5.90
CA THR A 38 3.18 24.05 4.84
C THR A 38 4.42 24.02 3.95
N ASP A 39 4.35 24.67 2.80
CA ASP A 39 5.49 24.77 1.88
C ASP A 39 6.75 25.36 2.55
N SER A 40 6.59 26.29 3.50
CA SER A 40 7.72 26.95 4.17
C SER A 40 8.38 26.14 5.28
N ASN A 41 7.64 25.27 5.98
CA ASN A 41 8.15 24.55 7.16
C ASN A 41 8.35 23.04 6.93
N PHE A 42 7.95 22.51 5.77
CA PHE A 42 8.04 21.07 5.48
C PHE A 42 9.48 20.55 5.59
N GLU A 43 10.41 21.13 4.84
CA GLU A 43 11.82 20.68 4.83
C GLU A 43 12.46 20.82 6.23
N SER A 44 12.13 21.90 6.95
CA SER A 44 12.59 22.13 8.32
C SER A 44 12.10 21.03 9.27
N ALA A 45 10.81 20.69 9.22
CA ALA A 45 10.22 19.63 10.05
C ALA A 45 10.85 18.25 9.76
N ILE A 46 11.02 17.90 8.48
CA ILE A 46 11.63 16.63 8.06
C ILE A 46 13.10 16.54 8.49
N SER A 47 13.83 17.66 8.51
CA SER A 47 15.23 17.70 8.97
C SER A 47 15.38 17.72 10.50
N THR A 48 14.37 18.22 11.22
CA THR A 48 14.41 18.38 12.68
C THR A 48 14.15 17.07 13.41
N PHE A 49 13.22 16.27 12.90
CA PHE A 49 12.78 15.04 13.55
C PHE A 49 13.34 13.80 12.89
N ASP A 50 13.77 12.82 13.69
CA ASP A 50 14.27 11.54 13.18
C ASP A 50 13.20 10.74 12.44
N CYS A 51 11.93 10.83 12.87
CA CYS A 51 10.84 10.05 12.29
C CYS A 51 9.56 10.88 12.19
N VAL A 52 9.10 11.15 10.97
CA VAL A 52 7.88 11.93 10.69
C VAL A 52 6.96 11.12 9.77
N PHE A 53 5.73 10.91 10.19
CA PHE A 53 4.68 10.33 9.38
C PHE A 53 3.76 11.44 8.86
N VAL A 54 3.71 11.62 7.55
CA VAL A 54 3.02 12.73 6.89
C VAL A 54 1.81 12.23 6.10
N ASP A 55 0.63 12.80 6.38
CA ASP A 55 -0.58 12.68 5.57
C ASP A 55 -0.65 13.82 4.55
N PHE A 56 -0.42 13.50 3.28
CA PHE A 56 -0.68 14.42 2.17
C PHE A 56 -2.15 14.33 1.77
N TYR A 57 -2.91 15.36 2.14
CA TYR A 57 -4.37 15.33 2.09
C TYR A 57 -4.97 16.45 1.23
N ALA A 58 -6.26 16.29 0.95
CA ALA A 58 -7.11 17.36 0.41
C ALA A 58 -8.38 17.51 1.26
N PRO A 59 -8.85 18.74 1.56
CA PRO A 59 -10.00 18.97 2.44
C PRO A 59 -11.31 18.34 1.99
N TRP A 60 -11.48 18.14 0.67
CA TRP A 60 -12.67 17.53 0.07
C TRP A 60 -12.61 16.00 0.01
N CYS A 61 -11.46 15.38 0.28
CA CYS A 61 -11.29 13.93 0.15
C CYS A 61 -11.92 13.16 1.33
N GLY A 62 -12.94 12.33 1.02
CA GLY A 62 -13.64 11.52 2.03
C GLY A 62 -12.76 10.51 2.76
N HIS A 63 -11.72 9.96 2.11
CA HIS A 63 -10.78 9.05 2.78
C HIS A 63 -9.88 9.79 3.78
N CYS A 64 -9.46 11.03 3.46
CA CYS A 64 -8.68 11.87 4.37
C CYS A 64 -9.50 12.23 5.61
N LYS A 65 -10.78 12.61 5.42
CA LYS A 65 -11.68 12.92 6.54
C LYS A 65 -11.86 11.75 7.53
N ARG A 66 -11.88 10.51 7.03
CA ARG A 66 -11.94 9.31 7.89
C ARG A 66 -10.61 8.99 8.58
N LEU A 67 -9.49 9.33 7.96
CA LEU A 67 -8.15 9.07 8.50
C LEU A 67 -7.75 10.06 9.59
N ASN A 68 -8.12 11.33 9.45
CA ASN A 68 -7.77 12.41 10.38
C ASN A 68 -8.02 12.07 11.87
N PRO A 69 -9.21 11.59 12.31
CA PRO A 69 -9.40 11.22 13.72
C PRO A 69 -8.51 10.05 14.20
N GLU A 70 -8.10 9.15 13.29
CA GLU A 70 -7.18 8.06 13.63
C GLU A 70 -5.75 8.59 13.83
N LEU A 71 -5.34 9.61 13.05
CA LEU A 71 -4.06 10.31 13.22
C LEU A 71 -4.03 11.10 14.53
N ASP A 72 -5.11 11.81 14.85
CA ASP A 72 -5.25 12.53 16.12
C ASP A 72 -5.16 11.59 17.33
N ALA A 73 -5.72 10.38 17.23
CA ALA A 73 -5.63 9.37 18.28
C ALA A 73 -4.23 8.72 18.39
N ALA A 74 -3.53 8.56 17.27
CA ALA A 74 -2.20 7.94 17.22
C ALA A 74 -1.07 8.88 17.69
N ALA A 75 -1.16 10.17 17.33
CA ALA A 75 -0.14 11.19 17.62
C ALA A 75 0.34 11.23 19.09
N PRO A 76 -0.53 11.27 20.12
CA PRO A 76 -0.09 11.36 21.50
C PRO A 76 0.57 10.07 22.01
N ILE A 77 0.30 8.92 21.40
CA ILE A 77 0.92 7.64 21.76
C ILE A 77 2.33 7.57 21.16
N LEU A 78 2.46 7.95 19.90
CA LEU A 78 3.72 7.92 19.16
C LEU A 78 4.72 8.97 19.62
N ALA A 79 4.24 10.14 20.05
CA ALA A 79 5.07 11.19 20.65
C ALA A 79 5.72 10.77 21.99
N LYS A 80 5.13 9.80 22.72
CA LYS A 80 5.62 9.32 24.02
C LYS A 80 6.64 8.19 23.92
N LEU A 81 6.96 7.73 22.71
CA LEU A 81 7.98 6.71 22.51
C LEU A 81 9.36 7.26 22.92
N LYS A 82 10.26 6.35 23.31
CA LYS A 82 11.67 6.71 23.58
C LYS A 82 12.31 7.44 22.39
N GLN A 83 11.95 7.02 21.18
CA GLN A 83 12.21 7.72 19.93
C GLN A 83 10.84 8.14 19.37
N PRO A 84 10.46 9.42 19.52
CA PRO A 84 9.16 9.90 19.08
C PRO A 84 8.97 9.73 17.56
N ILE A 85 7.74 9.38 17.15
CA ILE A 85 7.30 9.50 15.76
C ILE A 85 6.32 10.66 15.70
N ILE A 86 6.64 11.68 14.91
CA ILE A 86 5.80 12.86 14.76
C ILE A 86 4.76 12.58 13.69
N ILE A 87 3.48 12.71 14.03
CA ILE A 87 2.41 12.68 13.04
C ILE A 87 2.20 14.10 12.52
N ALA A 88 2.16 14.23 11.20
CA ALA A 88 2.00 15.50 10.52
C ALA A 88 1.02 15.37 9.35
N LYS A 89 0.50 16.50 8.88
CA LYS A 89 -0.35 16.56 7.70
C LYS A 89 0.00 17.77 6.84
N LEU A 90 -0.14 17.63 5.53
CA LEU A 90 0.13 18.68 4.56
C LEU A 90 -1.00 18.73 3.53
N ASN A 91 -1.62 19.91 3.39
CA ASN A 91 -2.65 20.12 2.37
C ASN A 91 -2.00 20.23 0.97
N ALA A 92 -1.89 19.10 0.29
CA ALA A 92 -1.24 18.98 -1.02
C ALA A 92 -2.10 19.56 -2.17
N ASP A 93 -3.42 19.69 -1.96
CA ASP A 93 -4.33 20.41 -2.85
C ASP A 93 -4.07 21.93 -2.84
N LYS A 94 -3.66 22.47 -1.68
CA LYS A 94 -3.24 23.88 -1.53
C LYS A 94 -1.81 24.10 -2.03
N TYR A 95 -0.86 23.24 -1.63
CA TYR A 95 0.57 23.38 -1.95
C TYR A 95 0.98 22.54 -3.16
N THR A 96 0.33 22.76 -4.31
CA THR A 96 0.46 21.91 -5.51
C THR A 96 1.88 21.83 -6.09
N ARG A 97 2.70 22.87 -5.92
CA ARG A 97 4.11 22.85 -6.37
C ARG A 97 4.94 21.86 -5.57
N LEU A 98 4.79 21.86 -4.25
CA LEU A 98 5.46 20.92 -3.36
C LEU A 98 4.94 19.50 -3.59
N ALA A 99 3.62 19.34 -3.72
CA ALA A 99 3.00 18.05 -4.05
C ALA A 99 3.61 17.42 -5.32
N ARG A 100 3.76 18.21 -6.40
CA ARG A 100 4.42 17.76 -7.63
C ARG A 100 5.90 17.45 -7.45
N LYS A 101 6.64 18.23 -6.66
CA LYS A 101 8.06 17.96 -6.35
C LYS A 101 8.23 16.63 -5.60
N LEU A 102 7.24 16.25 -4.80
CA LEU A 102 7.22 15.04 -3.98
C LEU A 102 6.46 13.88 -4.64
N ASP A 103 6.10 14.01 -5.92
CA ASP A 103 5.35 13.02 -6.70
C ASP A 103 4.03 12.56 -6.02
N ILE A 104 3.33 13.50 -5.38
CA ILE A 104 2.02 13.26 -4.77
C ILE A 104 0.91 13.54 -5.79
N ASP A 105 0.25 12.49 -6.25
CA ASP A 105 -0.77 12.52 -7.30
C ASP A 105 -2.16 12.04 -6.85
N ALA A 106 -2.26 11.44 -5.66
CA ALA A 106 -3.50 10.94 -5.07
C ALA A 106 -3.64 11.32 -3.59
N PHE A 107 -4.87 11.21 -3.05
CA PHE A 107 -5.15 11.52 -1.65
C PHE A 107 -5.99 10.44 -0.93
N PRO A 108 -5.66 10.11 0.34
CA PRO A 108 -4.43 10.49 1.02
C PRO A 108 -3.24 9.69 0.46
N THR A 109 -2.08 10.35 0.34
CA THR A 109 -0.79 9.67 0.22
C THR A 109 -0.08 9.79 1.55
N LEU A 110 0.32 8.65 2.11
CA LEU A 110 0.94 8.57 3.43
C LEU A 110 2.41 8.28 3.26
N MET A 111 3.26 9.07 3.90
CA MET A 111 4.72 8.91 3.81
C MET A 111 5.33 8.86 5.20
N LEU A 112 6.22 7.89 5.43
CA LEU A 112 7.11 7.87 6.57
C LEU A 112 8.49 8.39 6.15
N TYR A 113 8.92 9.48 6.76
CA TYR A 113 10.27 10.00 6.65
C TYR A 113 11.08 9.48 7.83
N ASN A 114 12.09 8.68 7.55
CA ASN A 114 13.02 8.17 8.56
C ASN A 114 14.42 8.74 8.26
N HIS A 115 14.92 9.61 9.14
CA HIS A 115 16.11 10.42 8.95
C HIS A 115 16.11 11.14 7.57
N GLY A 116 14.97 11.75 7.23
CA GLY A 116 14.76 12.45 5.97
C GLY A 116 14.54 11.55 4.74
N VAL A 117 14.70 10.23 4.86
CA VAL A 117 14.47 9.30 3.74
C VAL A 117 12.97 8.96 3.64
N PRO A 118 12.28 9.31 2.54
CA PRO A 118 10.87 9.02 2.37
C PRO A 118 10.62 7.53 2.10
N MET A 119 9.50 7.03 2.62
CA MET A 119 8.93 5.73 2.33
C MET A 119 7.42 5.85 2.26
N GLU A 120 6.83 5.43 1.14
CA GLU A 120 5.38 5.39 1.06
C GLU A 120 4.79 4.33 1.99
N TYR A 121 3.71 4.71 2.68
CA TYR A 121 3.04 3.88 3.67
C TYR A 121 1.76 3.28 3.10
N TYR A 122 1.70 1.95 3.11
CA TYR A 122 0.53 1.17 2.72
C TYR A 122 -0.09 0.37 3.87
N GLY A 123 0.35 0.62 5.11
CA GLY A 123 -0.11 -0.12 6.27
C GLY A 123 -1.53 0.24 6.72
N PRO A 124 -1.98 -0.34 7.85
CA PRO A 124 -3.30 -0.10 8.43
C PRO A 124 -3.55 1.38 8.75
N ARG A 125 -4.82 1.80 8.67
CA ARG A 125 -5.22 3.21 8.88
C ARG A 125 -5.97 3.47 10.19
N LYS A 126 -6.29 2.42 10.95
CA LYS A 126 -6.86 2.53 12.30
C LYS A 126 -5.76 2.86 13.31
N ALA A 127 -6.03 3.72 14.29
CA ALA A 127 -5.05 4.29 15.19
C ALA A 127 -4.21 3.24 15.93
N ASP A 128 -4.84 2.21 16.51
CA ASP A 128 -4.17 1.15 17.24
C ASP A 128 -3.22 0.34 16.34
N LEU A 129 -3.69 -0.02 15.14
CA LEU A 129 -2.91 -0.76 14.16
C LEU A 129 -1.81 0.10 13.52
N LEU A 130 -2.08 1.38 13.26
CA LEU A 130 -1.13 2.37 12.77
C LEU A 130 0.01 2.55 13.77
N VAL A 131 -0.31 2.72 15.06
CA VAL A 131 0.68 2.82 16.13
C VAL A 131 1.57 1.59 16.18
N ARG A 132 0.98 0.38 16.15
CA ARG A 132 1.74 -0.89 16.15
C ARG A 132 2.66 -0.97 14.94
N TYR A 133 2.16 -0.63 13.76
CA TYR A 133 2.95 -0.64 12.53
C TYR A 133 4.13 0.35 12.60
N LEU A 134 3.87 1.60 13.00
CA LEU A 134 4.89 2.65 13.01
C LEU A 134 5.97 2.44 14.07
N LYS A 135 5.63 1.89 15.26
CA LYS A 135 6.59 1.54 16.32
C LYS A 135 7.76 0.69 15.81
N LYS A 136 7.54 -0.13 14.78
CA LYS A 136 8.58 -0.94 14.13
C LYS A 136 9.81 -0.16 13.71
N PHE A 137 9.60 1.03 13.14
CA PHE A 137 10.67 1.81 12.51
C PHE A 137 11.59 2.48 13.52
N VAL A 138 11.16 2.57 14.79
CA VAL A 138 11.94 3.14 15.91
C VAL A 138 12.28 2.11 16.98
N ALA A 139 11.89 0.85 16.79
CA ALA A 139 12.29 -0.25 17.66
C ALA A 139 13.78 -0.61 17.46
N PRO A 140 14.42 -1.37 18.35
CA PRO A 140 15.74 -1.95 18.10
C PRO A 140 15.79 -2.82 16.84
N ASP A 141 16.97 -2.96 16.21
CA ASP A 141 17.18 -3.86 15.06
C ASP A 141 16.85 -5.32 15.43
N VAL A 142 17.25 -5.72 16.64
CA VAL A 142 16.96 -7.03 17.23
C VAL A 142 16.59 -6.82 18.69
N ALA A 143 15.38 -7.22 19.09
CA ALA A 143 14.96 -7.20 20.49
C ALA A 143 15.60 -8.36 21.28
N VAL A 144 15.85 -8.15 22.57
CA VAL A 144 16.35 -9.20 23.48
C VAL A 144 15.22 -9.53 24.45
N LEU A 145 14.81 -10.80 24.46
CA LEU A 145 13.65 -11.30 25.19
C LEU A 145 14.13 -12.18 26.34
N GLU A 146 13.84 -11.73 27.56
CA GLU A 146 14.40 -12.31 28.80
C GLU A 146 13.51 -13.40 29.41
N SER A 147 12.28 -13.59 28.91
CA SER A 147 11.31 -14.54 29.46
C SER A 147 10.27 -14.96 28.43
N ASN A 148 9.56 -16.06 28.71
CA ASN A 148 8.45 -16.54 27.88
C ASN A 148 7.34 -15.49 27.70
N SER A 149 7.05 -14.71 28.74
CA SER A 149 6.08 -13.62 28.66
C SER A 149 6.54 -12.56 27.66
N HIS A 150 7.81 -12.16 27.71
CA HIS A 150 8.35 -11.20 26.73
C HIS A 150 8.31 -11.73 25.29
N VAL A 151 8.46 -13.04 25.08
CA VAL A 151 8.31 -13.64 23.74
C VAL A 151 6.88 -13.50 23.25
N LYS A 152 5.90 -13.87 24.08
CA LYS A 152 4.48 -13.72 23.75
C LYS A 152 4.12 -12.25 23.48
N ASP A 153 4.49 -11.35 24.39
CA ASP A 153 4.19 -9.92 24.29
C ASP A 153 4.82 -9.33 23.02
N PHE A 154 6.07 -9.70 22.69
CA PHE A 154 6.74 -9.23 21.48
C PHE A 154 6.01 -9.67 20.20
N VAL A 155 5.56 -10.92 20.12
CA VAL A 155 4.84 -11.43 18.95
C VAL A 155 3.47 -10.77 18.83
N GLU A 156 2.76 -10.58 19.94
CA GLU A 156 1.46 -9.89 19.97
C GLU A 156 1.59 -8.41 19.57
N ASP A 157 2.57 -7.70 20.13
CA ASP A 157 2.83 -6.28 19.87
C ASP A 157 3.36 -6.03 18.45
N SER A 158 4.05 -7.02 17.86
CA SER A 158 4.52 -6.97 16.47
C SER A 158 3.36 -6.90 15.46
N GLY A 159 2.17 -7.34 15.86
CA GLY A 159 0.98 -7.37 15.02
C GLY A 159 1.09 -8.33 13.84
N THR A 160 0.26 -8.12 12.82
CA THR A 160 0.14 -9.04 11.67
C THR A 160 0.76 -8.52 10.37
N SER A 161 1.26 -7.28 10.38
CA SER A 161 1.70 -6.61 9.15
C SER A 161 3.07 -7.05 8.64
N PHE A 162 3.88 -7.69 9.49
CA PHE A 162 5.24 -8.13 9.15
C PHE A 162 5.51 -9.52 9.70
N PRO A 163 6.34 -10.33 9.02
CA PRO A 163 6.89 -11.54 9.61
C PRO A 163 7.74 -11.22 10.85
N VAL A 164 7.75 -12.18 11.77
CA VAL A 164 8.47 -12.10 13.04
C VAL A 164 9.49 -13.24 13.10
N PHE A 165 10.75 -12.91 13.34
CA PHE A 165 11.84 -13.86 13.48
C PHE A 165 12.33 -13.86 14.93
N VAL A 166 12.25 -15.01 15.60
CA VAL A 166 12.72 -15.18 16.97
C VAL A 166 13.80 -16.25 17.02
N GLY A 167 15.01 -15.84 17.38
CA GLY A 167 16.16 -16.72 17.61
C GLY A 167 16.17 -17.26 19.03
N PHE A 168 15.78 -18.52 19.21
CA PHE A 168 15.83 -19.21 20.50
C PHE A 168 17.22 -19.80 20.74
N GLY A 169 17.87 -19.40 21.83
CA GLY A 169 19.25 -19.82 22.12
C GLY A 169 20.30 -19.22 21.17
N LEU A 170 19.95 -18.17 20.43
CA LEU A 170 20.86 -17.45 19.54
C LEU A 170 21.40 -16.19 20.19
N ASN A 171 22.66 -15.86 19.88
CA ASN A 171 23.24 -14.58 20.26
C ASN A 171 22.69 -13.47 19.35
N GLN A 172 22.31 -12.33 19.92
CA GLN A 172 21.85 -11.14 19.19
C GLN A 172 22.77 -10.76 18.04
N SER A 173 24.09 -10.87 18.23
CA SER A 173 25.09 -10.52 17.22
C SER A 173 24.93 -11.30 15.91
N LEU A 174 24.53 -12.58 15.97
CA LEU A 174 24.35 -13.45 14.80
C LEU A 174 23.29 -12.96 13.83
N ILE A 175 22.22 -12.33 14.33
CA ILE A 175 21.12 -11.83 13.50
C ILE A 175 21.03 -10.31 13.46
N SER A 176 21.96 -9.60 14.11
CA SER A 176 21.99 -8.13 14.15
C SER A 176 22.14 -7.50 12.77
N GLY A 177 22.99 -8.07 11.92
CA GLY A 177 23.14 -7.64 10.52
C GLY A 177 21.85 -7.80 9.72
N LEU A 178 21.14 -8.91 9.90
CA LEU A 178 19.85 -9.18 9.27
C LEU A 178 18.76 -8.24 9.79
N GLY A 179 18.70 -8.01 11.11
CA GLY A 179 17.78 -7.09 11.75
C GLY A 179 17.88 -5.68 11.20
N ARG A 180 19.11 -5.18 10.99
CA ARG A 180 19.37 -3.89 10.35
C ARG A 180 18.99 -3.88 8.87
N LYS A 181 19.48 -4.87 8.12
CA LYS A 181 19.28 -4.97 6.66
C LYS A 181 17.80 -5.06 6.29
N TYR A 182 17.03 -5.81 7.08
CA TYR A 182 15.62 -6.10 6.84
C TYR A 182 14.66 -5.42 7.81
N LYS A 183 15.11 -4.34 8.46
CA LYS A 183 14.30 -3.56 9.41
C LYS A 183 12.93 -3.17 8.87
N LYS A 184 12.86 -2.86 7.58
CA LYS A 184 11.64 -2.46 6.84
C LYS A 184 10.74 -3.64 6.47
N LYS A 185 11.24 -4.87 6.49
CA LYS A 185 10.54 -6.08 6.02
C LYS A 185 10.13 -7.04 7.13
N ALA A 186 10.85 -7.08 8.26
CA ALA A 186 10.60 -8.10 9.28
C ALA A 186 11.03 -7.68 10.69
N TRP A 187 10.36 -8.19 11.71
CA TRP A 187 10.75 -8.06 13.11
C TRP A 187 11.78 -9.13 13.48
N PHE A 188 12.76 -8.76 14.31
CA PHE A 188 13.79 -9.68 14.77
C PHE A 188 13.94 -9.60 16.28
N ALA A 189 14.07 -10.75 16.91
CA ALA A 189 14.37 -10.88 18.31
C ALA A 189 15.23 -12.10 18.60
N VAL A 190 15.88 -12.11 19.76
CA VAL A 190 16.48 -13.30 20.35
C VAL A 190 15.88 -13.54 21.73
N ALA A 191 15.61 -14.81 22.04
CA ALA A 191 15.19 -15.25 23.36
C ALA A 191 16.35 -15.99 24.03
N LYS A 192 16.69 -15.61 25.26
CA LYS A 192 17.81 -16.23 26.00
C LYS A 192 17.58 -17.70 26.31
N ASP A 193 16.33 -18.05 26.59
CA ASP A 193 15.92 -19.41 26.94
C ASP A 193 14.85 -19.94 25.99
N ALA A 194 14.83 -21.27 25.84
CA ALA A 194 13.83 -22.01 25.10
C ALA A 194 13.20 -23.03 26.06
N SER A 195 12.21 -22.59 26.84
CA SER A 195 11.50 -23.53 27.72
C SER A 195 10.65 -24.49 26.89
N GLU A 196 10.31 -25.65 27.45
CA GLU A 196 9.40 -26.62 26.80
C GLU A 196 8.06 -25.97 26.40
N ASP A 197 7.48 -25.11 27.23
CA ASP A 197 6.24 -24.39 26.90
C ASP A 197 6.35 -23.51 25.64
N VAL A 198 7.50 -22.87 25.44
CA VAL A 198 7.78 -22.02 24.28
C VAL A 198 8.05 -22.91 23.06
N MET A 199 8.78 -24.00 23.24
CA MET A 199 9.01 -25.00 22.19
C MET A 199 7.70 -25.56 21.64
N VAL A 200 6.74 -25.87 22.53
CA VAL A 200 5.39 -26.32 22.13
C VAL A 200 4.60 -25.19 21.47
N SER A 201 4.64 -23.97 22.02
CA SER A 201 3.86 -22.84 21.50
C SER A 201 4.32 -22.34 20.13
N TYR A 202 5.61 -22.48 19.84
CA TYR A 202 6.25 -22.05 18.60
C TYR A 202 6.66 -23.23 17.70
N ASP A 203 6.27 -24.45 18.09
CA ASP A 203 6.40 -25.70 17.34
C ASP A 203 7.83 -25.95 16.83
N PHE A 204 8.80 -25.99 17.77
CA PHE A 204 10.18 -26.37 17.49
C PHE A 204 10.74 -27.35 18.52
N ASP A 205 11.60 -28.25 18.07
CA ASP A 205 12.04 -29.46 18.78
C ASP A 205 13.31 -29.26 19.62
N LYS A 206 14.12 -28.25 19.30
CA LYS A 206 15.41 -27.99 19.98
C LYS A 206 15.92 -26.58 19.76
N ALA A 207 16.69 -26.09 20.73
CA ALA A 207 17.53 -24.91 20.57
C ALA A 207 19.00 -25.31 20.29
N PRO A 208 19.79 -24.48 19.56
CA PRO A 208 19.36 -23.22 18.96
C PRO A 208 18.42 -23.41 17.76
N ALA A 209 17.51 -22.46 17.56
CA ALA A 209 16.60 -22.41 16.42
C ALA A 209 16.26 -20.96 16.07
N LEU A 210 16.07 -20.69 14.78
CA LEU A 210 15.47 -19.45 14.30
C LEU A 210 14.05 -19.76 13.81
N VAL A 211 13.05 -19.24 14.51
CA VAL A 211 11.64 -19.43 14.16
C VAL A 211 11.16 -18.20 13.40
N ALA A 212 10.65 -18.41 12.19
CA ALA A 212 9.93 -17.41 11.42
C ALA A 212 8.43 -17.61 11.62
N GLN A 213 7.69 -16.53 11.84
CA GLN A 213 6.24 -16.53 11.96
C GLN A 213 5.63 -15.50 11.03
N HIS A 214 4.50 -15.87 10.45
CA HIS A 214 3.61 -15.02 9.68
C HIS A 214 2.26 -14.91 10.40
N PRO A 215 2.09 -13.95 11.34
CA PRO A 215 0.89 -13.92 12.19
C PRO A 215 -0.41 -13.73 11.40
N ALA A 216 -0.38 -13.00 10.28
CA ALA A 216 -1.55 -12.85 9.39
C ALA A 216 -2.04 -14.17 8.77
N TYR A 217 -1.14 -15.14 8.59
CA TYR A 217 -1.40 -16.39 7.87
C TYR A 217 -1.39 -17.61 8.79
N ASN A 218 -1.05 -17.42 10.07
CA ASN A 218 -0.84 -18.49 11.04
C ASN A 218 0.12 -19.57 10.49
N GLU A 219 1.20 -19.11 9.86
CA GLU A 219 2.27 -19.98 9.33
C GLU A 219 3.56 -19.74 10.09
N HIS A 220 4.33 -20.79 10.27
CA HIS A 220 5.67 -20.72 10.84
C HIS A 220 6.64 -21.62 10.08
N SER A 221 7.92 -21.33 10.25
CA SER A 221 9.02 -22.16 9.75
C SER A 221 10.15 -22.14 10.76
N VAL A 222 10.84 -23.25 10.91
CA VAL A 222 11.90 -23.41 11.90
C VAL A 222 13.21 -23.74 11.19
N PHE A 223 14.27 -23.03 11.56
CA PHE A 223 15.61 -23.25 11.06
C PHE A 223 16.54 -23.68 12.18
N TYR A 224 17.07 -24.90 12.09
CA TYR A 224 17.99 -25.50 13.06
C TYR A 224 19.47 -25.32 12.70
N GLY A 225 19.76 -24.48 11.70
CA GLY A 225 21.12 -24.21 11.24
C GLY A 225 21.48 -24.89 9.90
N PRO A 226 22.70 -24.66 9.41
CA PRO A 226 23.81 -23.96 10.09
C PRO A 226 23.55 -22.45 10.31
N PHE A 227 23.97 -21.91 11.46
CA PHE A 227 23.75 -20.50 11.85
C PHE A 227 24.87 -19.58 11.33
N GLU A 228 25.09 -19.60 10.02
CA GLU A 228 26.05 -18.76 9.33
C GLU A 228 25.30 -17.75 8.45
N ASP A 229 25.90 -16.58 8.22
CA ASP A 229 25.24 -15.43 7.58
C ASP A 229 24.50 -15.79 6.28
N GLY A 230 25.10 -16.60 5.41
CA GLY A 230 24.51 -17.00 4.13
C GLY A 230 23.23 -17.82 4.28
N PHE A 231 23.25 -18.86 5.11
CA PHE A 231 22.10 -19.73 5.33
C PHE A 231 20.99 -19.02 6.13
N LEU A 232 21.36 -18.18 7.10
CA LEU A 232 20.41 -17.35 7.83
C LEU A 232 19.71 -16.34 6.93
N GLU A 233 20.47 -15.67 6.06
CA GLU A 233 19.91 -14.70 5.12
C GLU A 233 18.97 -15.40 4.12
N GLU A 234 19.34 -16.58 3.63
CA GLU A 234 18.49 -17.38 2.74
C GLU A 234 17.18 -17.77 3.43
N PHE A 235 17.25 -18.32 4.65
CA PHE A 235 16.05 -18.66 5.43
C PHE A 235 15.16 -17.44 5.68
N VAL A 236 15.74 -16.29 6.05
CA VAL A 236 14.99 -15.05 6.27
C VAL A 236 14.30 -14.60 5.00
N LYS A 237 15.00 -14.59 3.85
CA LYS A 237 14.42 -14.21 2.55
C LYS A 237 13.26 -15.12 2.15
N GLN A 238 13.42 -16.43 2.32
CA GLN A 238 12.39 -17.42 2.00
C GLN A 238 11.11 -17.28 2.84
N ASN A 239 11.19 -16.60 3.99
CA ASN A 239 10.08 -16.39 4.92
C ASN A 239 9.73 -14.88 5.07
N PHE A 240 9.98 -14.06 4.06
CA PHE A 240 9.37 -12.72 3.98
C PHE A 240 7.91 -12.77 3.53
N LEU A 241 7.55 -13.79 2.77
CA LEU A 241 6.20 -14.07 2.32
C LEU A 241 5.74 -15.39 2.93
N PRO A 242 4.44 -15.53 3.23
CA PRO A 242 3.87 -16.83 3.55
C PRO A 242 4.11 -17.82 2.40
N LEU A 243 3.99 -19.12 2.68
CA LEU A 243 4.12 -20.17 1.68
C LEU A 243 3.13 -19.98 0.52
N ILE A 244 1.94 -19.48 0.84
CA ILE A 244 0.90 -19.17 -0.14
C ILE A 244 0.25 -17.84 0.25
N LEU A 245 -0.02 -16.99 -0.73
CA LEU A 245 -0.66 -15.70 -0.52
C LEU A 245 -1.96 -15.57 -1.33
N PRO A 246 -3.04 -15.02 -0.74
CA PRO A 246 -4.16 -14.51 -1.52
C PRO A 246 -3.68 -13.29 -2.31
N ILE A 247 -4.01 -13.22 -3.59
CA ILE A 247 -3.63 -12.11 -4.46
C ILE A 247 -4.71 -11.05 -4.43
N ASN A 248 -4.33 -9.89 -3.93
CA ASN A 248 -5.15 -8.70 -3.86
C ASN A 248 -4.24 -7.47 -4.03
N HIS A 249 -4.85 -6.29 -3.96
CA HIS A 249 -4.13 -5.03 -4.13
C HIS A 249 -2.94 -4.84 -3.17
N ASP A 250 -3.02 -5.36 -1.94
CA ASP A 250 -1.98 -5.20 -0.93
C ASP A 250 -0.88 -6.25 -1.10
N THR A 251 -1.23 -7.51 -1.35
CA THR A 251 -0.24 -8.58 -1.50
C THR A 251 0.53 -8.47 -2.81
N LEU A 252 -0.07 -7.97 -3.89
CA LEU A 252 0.64 -7.65 -5.14
C LEU A 252 1.78 -6.65 -4.90
N LYS A 253 1.58 -5.65 -4.04
CA LYS A 253 2.65 -4.68 -3.73
C LYS A 253 3.82 -5.31 -2.98
N LEU A 254 3.58 -6.36 -2.18
CA LEU A 254 4.63 -7.10 -1.49
C LEU A 254 5.54 -7.87 -2.46
N LEU A 255 5.04 -8.20 -3.65
CA LEU A 255 5.77 -8.93 -4.68
C LEU A 255 6.66 -8.05 -5.56
N LYS A 256 6.52 -6.71 -5.49
CA LYS A 256 7.22 -5.78 -6.39
C LYS A 256 8.74 -5.94 -6.41
N ASP A 257 9.33 -6.28 -5.27
CA ASP A 257 10.77 -6.46 -5.11
C ASP A 257 11.17 -7.95 -5.01
N ASP A 258 10.29 -8.88 -5.37
CA ASP A 258 10.57 -10.32 -5.36
C ASP A 258 10.90 -10.77 -6.79
N GLU A 259 12.09 -11.36 -6.98
CA GLU A 259 12.58 -11.81 -8.30
C GLU A 259 12.06 -13.20 -8.68
N ARG A 260 11.36 -13.89 -7.77
CA ARG A 260 10.83 -15.22 -8.03
C ARG A 260 9.58 -15.15 -8.89
N LYS A 261 9.45 -16.10 -9.82
CA LYS A 261 8.19 -16.30 -10.55
C LYS A 261 7.10 -16.83 -9.62
N MET A 262 5.87 -16.41 -9.85
CA MET A 262 4.69 -16.84 -9.13
C MET A 262 3.95 -17.96 -9.86
N VAL A 263 3.69 -19.05 -9.16
CA VAL A 263 2.65 -20.03 -9.49
C VAL A 263 1.30 -19.45 -9.04
N LEU A 264 0.55 -18.87 -9.98
CA LEU A 264 -0.75 -18.24 -9.72
C LEU A 264 -1.86 -19.25 -9.98
N THR A 265 -2.70 -19.48 -8.97
CA THR A 265 -3.88 -20.34 -9.04
C THR A 265 -5.15 -19.50 -9.02
N ILE A 266 -5.87 -19.46 -10.13
CA ILE A 266 -7.13 -18.73 -10.27
C ILE A 266 -8.29 -19.69 -10.01
N VAL A 267 -9.14 -19.36 -9.05
CA VAL A 267 -10.32 -20.13 -8.65
C VAL A 267 -11.59 -19.32 -8.92
N GLU A 268 -12.75 -19.97 -8.89
CA GLU A 268 -14.02 -19.25 -9.02
C GLU A 268 -14.27 -18.35 -7.80
N ASP A 269 -14.26 -18.96 -6.62
CA ASP A 269 -14.48 -18.31 -5.33
C ASP A 269 -13.47 -18.84 -4.29
N GLU A 270 -12.78 -17.92 -3.61
CA GLU A 270 -11.84 -18.24 -2.52
C GLU A 270 -12.54 -18.83 -1.28
N THR A 271 -13.86 -18.65 -1.13
CA THR A 271 -14.62 -19.11 0.05
C THR A 271 -15.23 -20.50 -0.12
N HIS A 272 -15.14 -21.09 -1.32
CA HIS A 272 -15.72 -22.38 -1.62
C HIS A 272 -15.10 -23.53 -0.80
N GLU A 273 -15.90 -24.51 -0.40
CA GLU A 273 -15.48 -25.60 0.50
C GLU A 273 -14.30 -26.45 -0.04
N SER A 274 -14.20 -26.55 -1.37
CA SER A 274 -13.13 -27.30 -2.04
C SER A 274 -11.76 -26.61 -1.94
N MET A 275 -11.73 -25.32 -1.61
CA MET A 275 -10.49 -24.53 -1.53
C MET A 275 -9.53 -25.06 -0.46
N GLY A 276 -10.04 -25.63 0.63
CA GLY A 276 -9.20 -26.18 1.70
C GLY A 276 -8.28 -27.31 1.26
N LYS A 277 -8.72 -28.17 0.32
CA LYS A 277 -7.86 -29.25 -0.23
C LYS A 277 -6.82 -28.70 -1.20
N LEU A 278 -7.22 -27.75 -2.05
CA LEU A 278 -6.33 -27.09 -2.99
C LEU A 278 -5.23 -26.29 -2.28
N ILE A 279 -5.58 -25.49 -1.26
CA ILE A 279 -4.62 -24.76 -0.42
C ILE A 279 -3.60 -25.72 0.21
N LYS A 280 -4.04 -26.87 0.72
CA LYS A 280 -3.11 -27.87 1.28
C LYS A 280 -2.12 -28.40 0.23
N ALA A 281 -2.60 -28.70 -0.98
CA ALA A 281 -1.75 -29.15 -2.08
C ALA A 281 -0.76 -28.06 -2.52
N LEU A 282 -1.23 -26.82 -2.69
CA LEU A 282 -0.40 -25.66 -3.01
C LEU A 282 0.65 -25.41 -1.91
N ARG A 283 0.29 -25.56 -0.63
CA ARG A 283 1.22 -25.37 0.50
C ARG A 283 2.33 -26.41 0.47
N ALA A 284 1.99 -27.67 0.26
CA ALA A 284 2.96 -28.75 0.14
C ALA A 284 3.91 -28.52 -1.04
N ALA A 285 3.37 -28.07 -2.17
CA ALA A 285 4.16 -27.70 -3.33
C ALA A 285 5.07 -26.50 -3.05
N ALA A 286 4.55 -25.42 -2.45
CA ALA A 286 5.32 -24.24 -2.07
C ALA A 286 6.48 -24.57 -1.13
N HIS A 287 6.25 -25.46 -0.16
CA HIS A 287 7.28 -25.91 0.76
C HIS A 287 8.45 -26.60 0.04
N ALA A 288 8.17 -27.39 -1.00
CA ALA A 288 9.17 -28.10 -1.79
C ALA A 288 9.82 -27.24 -2.91
N ASN A 289 9.27 -26.06 -3.21
CA ASN A 289 9.66 -25.23 -4.35
C ASN A 289 9.78 -23.76 -3.93
N ARG A 290 10.68 -23.48 -2.98
CA ARG A 290 10.91 -22.14 -2.39
C ARG A 290 11.50 -21.12 -3.39
N ASP A 291 12.01 -21.60 -4.51
CA ASP A 291 12.44 -20.81 -5.67
C ASP A 291 11.28 -20.14 -6.42
N LEU A 292 10.04 -20.55 -6.12
CA LEU A 292 8.81 -19.97 -6.65
C LEU A 292 7.97 -19.37 -5.53
N VAL A 293 7.14 -18.40 -5.89
CA VAL A 293 6.07 -17.85 -5.04
C VAL A 293 4.77 -18.56 -5.39
N PHE A 294 3.92 -18.88 -4.42
CA PHE A 294 2.61 -19.47 -4.71
C PHE A 294 1.50 -18.50 -4.31
N GLY A 295 0.62 -18.19 -5.25
CA GLY A 295 -0.49 -17.27 -5.04
C GLY A 295 -1.81 -17.88 -5.49
N TYR A 296 -2.91 -17.43 -4.89
CA TYR A 296 -4.24 -17.75 -5.38
C TYR A 296 -5.13 -16.52 -5.45
N VAL A 297 -6.10 -16.53 -6.36
CA VAL A 297 -7.09 -15.45 -6.51
C VAL A 297 -8.42 -16.02 -6.95
N GLY A 298 -9.51 -15.54 -6.38
CA GLY A 298 -10.85 -15.86 -6.86
C GLY A 298 -11.38 -14.82 -7.83
N VAL A 299 -12.10 -15.29 -8.85
CA VAL A 299 -12.80 -14.42 -9.80
C VAL A 299 -13.84 -13.55 -9.08
N GLU A 300 -14.53 -14.08 -8.07
CA GLU A 300 -15.50 -13.31 -7.28
C GLU A 300 -14.86 -12.20 -6.44
N GLN A 301 -13.64 -12.41 -5.95
CA GLN A 301 -12.91 -11.48 -5.12
C GLN A 301 -12.16 -10.41 -5.93
N PHE A 302 -11.67 -10.79 -7.11
CA PHE A 302 -10.80 -9.91 -7.91
C PHE A 302 -10.95 -10.09 -9.43
N GLU A 303 -12.19 -9.91 -9.92
CA GLU A 303 -12.59 -10.15 -11.31
C GLU A 303 -11.66 -9.49 -12.36
N GLU A 304 -11.34 -8.20 -12.18
CA GLU A 304 -10.47 -7.47 -13.14
C GLU A 304 -9.08 -8.09 -13.26
N PHE A 305 -8.50 -8.51 -12.14
CA PHE A 305 -7.20 -9.16 -12.12
C PHE A 305 -7.29 -10.55 -12.76
N ALA A 306 -8.30 -11.36 -12.42
CA ALA A 306 -8.47 -12.68 -12.99
C ALA A 306 -8.72 -12.65 -14.52
N ASP A 307 -9.53 -11.70 -15.00
CA ASP A 307 -9.81 -11.56 -16.44
C ASP A 307 -8.55 -11.16 -17.25
N SER A 308 -7.58 -10.48 -16.63
CA SER A 308 -6.27 -10.24 -17.24
C SER A 308 -5.56 -11.54 -17.64
N PHE A 309 -5.80 -12.63 -16.91
CA PHE A 309 -5.30 -13.97 -17.24
C PHE A 309 -6.29 -14.79 -18.06
N HIS A 310 -7.27 -14.17 -18.71
CA HIS A 310 -8.32 -14.85 -19.47
C HIS A 310 -9.12 -15.84 -18.62
N ALA A 311 -9.29 -15.53 -17.32
CA ALA A 311 -10.07 -16.31 -16.37
C ALA A 311 -11.32 -15.53 -15.98
N ASP A 312 -12.26 -15.42 -16.93
CA ASP A 312 -13.59 -14.83 -16.68
C ASP A 312 -14.56 -15.88 -16.08
N LYS A 313 -15.78 -15.45 -15.74
CA LYS A 313 -16.83 -16.31 -15.13
C LYS A 313 -17.27 -17.51 -16.00
N LYS A 314 -16.84 -17.58 -17.27
CA LYS A 314 -17.13 -18.69 -18.17
C LYS A 314 -15.92 -19.60 -18.38
N ALA A 315 -14.75 -19.20 -17.87
CA ALA A 315 -13.55 -20.02 -17.91
C ALA A 315 -13.73 -21.28 -17.07
N LYS A 316 -13.04 -22.35 -17.47
CA LYS A 316 -12.94 -23.54 -16.63
C LYS A 316 -11.89 -23.26 -15.55
N LEU A 317 -12.29 -23.39 -14.29
CA LEU A 317 -11.46 -23.16 -13.10
C LEU A 317 -11.46 -24.42 -12.22
N PRO A 318 -10.44 -24.61 -11.35
CA PRO A 318 -9.25 -23.77 -11.14
C PRO A 318 -8.25 -23.80 -12.29
N LYS A 319 -7.61 -22.66 -12.58
CA LYS A 319 -6.54 -22.50 -13.57
C LYS A 319 -5.21 -22.22 -12.86
N ILE A 320 -4.12 -22.88 -13.28
CA ILE A 320 -2.77 -22.61 -12.76
C ILE A 320 -1.87 -22.10 -13.88
N VAL A 321 -1.10 -21.05 -13.60
CA VAL A 321 -0.10 -20.46 -14.51
C VAL A 321 1.17 -20.13 -13.75
N VAL A 322 2.29 -19.99 -14.47
CA VAL A 322 3.50 -19.36 -13.93
C VAL A 322 3.61 -17.95 -14.50
N TRP A 323 3.77 -16.96 -13.64
CA TRP A 323 3.80 -15.55 -13.99
C TRP A 323 5.02 -14.89 -13.36
N ASP A 324 5.75 -14.11 -14.15
CA ASP A 324 6.96 -13.40 -13.72
C ASP A 324 6.67 -11.99 -13.19
N GLY A 325 5.40 -11.58 -13.16
CA GLY A 325 5.04 -10.22 -12.79
C GLY A 325 5.06 -9.25 -13.98
N ASP A 326 5.22 -9.72 -15.22
CA ASP A 326 5.17 -8.86 -16.41
C ASP A 326 3.88 -9.09 -17.21
N GLU A 327 3.93 -8.82 -18.52
CA GLU A 327 2.80 -8.94 -19.42
C GLU A 327 2.60 -10.37 -19.95
N GLU A 328 3.53 -11.28 -19.67
CA GLU A 328 3.48 -12.67 -20.13
C GLU A 328 3.31 -13.63 -18.96
N TYR A 329 2.58 -14.72 -19.19
CA TYR A 329 2.54 -15.86 -18.29
C TYR A 329 2.74 -17.15 -19.08
N GLU A 330 3.24 -18.17 -18.41
CA GLU A 330 3.47 -19.50 -18.95
C GLU A 330 2.35 -20.45 -18.50
N GLN A 331 1.79 -21.18 -19.45
CA GLN A 331 0.80 -22.23 -19.20
C GLN A 331 1.37 -23.58 -19.60
N VAL A 332 1.22 -24.61 -18.77
CA VAL A 332 1.73 -25.94 -19.04
C VAL A 332 0.79 -26.67 -20.01
N ASN A 333 1.35 -27.20 -21.10
CA ASN A 333 0.56 -27.84 -22.16
C ASN A 333 -0.21 -29.05 -21.64
N GLY A 334 -1.53 -29.06 -21.88
CA GLY A 334 -2.42 -30.15 -21.45
C GLY A 334 -2.78 -30.14 -19.95
N ILE A 335 -2.29 -29.17 -19.18
CA ILE A 335 -2.64 -28.95 -17.76
C ILE A 335 -3.15 -27.51 -17.62
N GLU A 336 -4.32 -27.27 -18.20
CA GLU A 336 -4.94 -25.93 -18.18
C GLU A 336 -5.82 -25.72 -16.94
N THR A 337 -6.35 -26.82 -16.40
CA THR A 337 -7.28 -26.81 -15.27
C THR A 337 -6.98 -27.93 -14.30
N VAL A 338 -7.16 -27.65 -13.01
CA VAL A 338 -7.10 -28.64 -11.92
C VAL A 338 -8.48 -29.30 -11.84
N SER A 339 -8.61 -30.56 -12.23
CA SER A 339 -9.90 -31.26 -12.14
C SER A 339 -10.27 -31.53 -10.67
N HIS A 340 -11.54 -31.35 -10.32
CA HIS A 340 -12.07 -31.76 -9.01
C HIS A 340 -12.10 -33.29 -8.81
N GLU A 341 -11.93 -34.07 -9.88
CA GLU A 341 -12.03 -35.54 -9.85
C GLU A 341 -10.70 -36.24 -9.53
N GLU A 342 -9.55 -35.59 -9.75
CA GLU A 342 -8.25 -36.15 -9.37
C GLU A 342 -7.70 -35.46 -8.12
N ASP A 343 -6.71 -36.09 -7.51
CA ASP A 343 -6.01 -35.54 -6.36
C ASP A 343 -5.23 -34.25 -6.72
N HIS A 344 -5.56 -33.14 -6.05
CA HIS A 344 -4.96 -31.83 -6.30
C HIS A 344 -3.44 -31.83 -6.13
N LEU A 345 -2.90 -32.60 -5.17
CA LEU A 345 -1.45 -32.66 -4.96
C LEU A 345 -0.73 -33.26 -6.17
N THR A 346 -1.29 -34.34 -6.72
CA THR A 346 -0.77 -34.98 -7.95
C THR A 346 -0.82 -34.01 -9.14
N GLN A 347 -1.91 -33.26 -9.30
CA GLN A 347 -2.06 -32.30 -10.41
C GLN A 347 -1.10 -31.13 -10.31
N VAL A 348 -0.94 -30.53 -9.13
CA VAL A 348 0.03 -29.44 -8.89
C VAL A 348 1.45 -29.95 -9.14
N SER A 349 1.77 -31.17 -8.71
CA SER A 349 3.10 -31.76 -8.94
C SER A 349 3.39 -31.95 -10.42
N ARG A 350 2.44 -32.52 -11.18
CA ARG A 350 2.54 -32.69 -12.64
C ARG A 350 2.66 -31.36 -13.39
N PHE A 351 1.94 -30.33 -12.93
CA PHE A 351 2.07 -28.98 -13.47
C PHE A 351 3.51 -28.46 -13.30
N LEU A 352 4.06 -28.54 -12.09
CA LEU A 352 5.42 -28.06 -11.80
C LEU A 352 6.50 -28.85 -12.56
N GLU A 353 6.33 -30.16 -12.71
CA GLU A 353 7.19 -31.00 -13.55
C GLU A 353 7.15 -30.53 -15.01
N GLY A 354 5.95 -30.36 -15.58
CA GLY A 354 5.80 -29.87 -16.95
C GLY A 354 6.40 -28.48 -17.17
N TYR A 355 6.27 -27.59 -16.18
CA TYR A 355 6.93 -26.28 -16.18
C TYR A 355 8.46 -26.42 -16.21
N ARG A 356 9.03 -27.24 -15.32
CA ARG A 356 10.49 -27.46 -15.24
C ARG A 356 11.06 -28.14 -16.48
N GLU A 357 10.27 -28.96 -17.17
CA GLU A 357 10.63 -29.57 -18.45
C GLU A 357 10.50 -28.61 -19.64
N GLY A 358 10.01 -27.38 -19.43
CA GLY A 358 9.79 -26.40 -20.50
C GLY A 358 8.63 -26.75 -21.43
N LYS A 359 7.68 -27.59 -20.98
CA LYS A 359 6.47 -27.95 -21.74
C LYS A 359 5.40 -26.85 -21.60
N THR A 360 5.79 -25.60 -21.83
CA THR A 360 4.95 -24.42 -21.63
C THR A 360 4.61 -23.71 -22.95
N GLU A 361 3.47 -23.01 -22.94
CA GLU A 361 3.09 -22.02 -23.92
C GLU A 361 3.05 -20.64 -23.24
N LYS A 362 3.72 -19.65 -23.85
CA LYS A 362 3.65 -18.26 -23.40
C LYS A 362 2.37 -17.59 -23.90
N LYS A 363 1.66 -16.92 -22.99
CA LYS A 363 0.46 -16.14 -23.28
C LYS A 363 0.61 -14.75 -22.69
N ARG A 364 -0.05 -13.77 -23.31
CA ARG A 364 -0.05 -12.39 -22.85
C ARG A 364 -1.30 -12.11 -22.02
N ILE A 365 -1.15 -11.35 -20.94
CA ILE A 365 -2.30 -10.86 -20.16
C ILE A 365 -3.15 -9.88 -21.00
N LYS A 366 -4.43 -9.76 -20.66
CA LYS A 366 -5.30 -8.69 -21.16
C LYS A 366 -5.07 -7.42 -20.33
N GLY A 367 -4.91 -6.28 -20.98
CA GLY A 367 -4.83 -4.99 -20.28
C GLY A 367 -3.40 -4.60 -19.88
N PRO A 368 -3.24 -3.68 -18.90
CA PRO A 368 -1.93 -3.14 -18.53
C PRO A 368 -1.06 -4.19 -17.82
N SER A 369 0.27 -4.07 -17.96
CA SER A 369 1.25 -4.87 -17.21
C SER A 369 1.02 -4.83 -15.70
N PHE A 370 1.60 -5.73 -14.90
CA PHE A 370 1.58 -5.66 -13.43
C PHE A 370 1.87 -4.25 -12.90
N MET A 371 2.94 -3.62 -13.38
CA MET A 371 3.28 -2.24 -13.00
C MET A 371 2.23 -1.25 -13.51
N GLY A 372 1.68 -1.47 -14.70
CA GLY A 372 0.53 -0.72 -15.19
C GLY A 372 -0.73 -0.92 -14.35
N PHE A 373 -0.96 -2.10 -13.77
CA PHE A 373 -2.06 -2.40 -12.85
C PHE A 373 -1.81 -1.69 -11.50
N ILE A 374 -0.59 -1.75 -10.97
CA ILE A 374 -0.15 -0.99 -9.79
C ILE A 374 -0.32 0.51 -9.96
N ASN A 375 0.09 1.05 -11.12
CA ASN A 375 0.03 2.48 -11.40
C ASN A 375 -1.39 2.94 -11.81
N SER A 376 -2.15 2.09 -12.49
CA SER A 376 -3.56 2.37 -12.84
C SER A 376 -4.42 2.51 -11.58
N MET A 377 -4.13 1.74 -10.51
CA MET A 377 -4.77 1.94 -9.22
C MET A 377 -4.59 3.35 -8.63
N ILE A 378 -3.53 4.06 -9.00
CA ILE A 378 -3.27 5.45 -8.60
C ILE A 378 -4.04 6.42 -9.51
N GLY A 379 -4.14 6.12 -10.82
CA GLY A 379 -4.78 6.96 -11.84
C GLY A 379 -6.28 6.72 -12.13
N ILE A 380 -6.90 5.65 -11.62
CA ILE A 380 -8.28 5.27 -11.96
C ILE A 380 -9.30 6.33 -11.52
N ARG A 381 -9.03 7.09 -10.45
CA ARG A 381 -9.87 8.25 -10.09
C ARG A 381 -9.84 9.35 -11.16
N SER A 382 -8.70 9.56 -11.81
CA SER A 382 -8.57 10.53 -12.90
C SER A 382 -9.39 10.11 -14.12
N VAL A 383 -9.46 8.80 -14.42
CA VAL A 383 -10.30 8.28 -15.51
C VAL A 383 -11.78 8.46 -15.19
N TYR A 384 -12.24 8.11 -13.98
CA TYR A 384 -13.63 8.35 -13.59
C TYR A 384 -13.98 9.84 -13.53
N ILE A 385 -13.06 10.69 -13.09
CA ILE A 385 -13.24 12.15 -13.12
C ILE A 385 -13.33 12.64 -14.55
N ILE A 386 -12.47 12.18 -15.48
CA ILE A 386 -12.53 12.56 -16.90
C ILE A 386 -13.83 12.07 -17.54
N VAL A 387 -14.24 10.82 -17.31
CA VAL A 387 -15.50 10.28 -17.80
C VAL A 387 -16.70 11.04 -17.23
N PHE A 388 -16.67 11.38 -15.94
CA PHE A 388 -17.68 12.21 -15.30
C PHE A 388 -17.69 13.65 -15.85
N LEU A 389 -16.53 14.27 -16.07
CA LEU A 389 -16.41 15.61 -16.65
C LEU A 389 -16.93 15.63 -18.09
N VAL A 390 -16.62 14.60 -18.88
CA VAL A 390 -17.11 14.44 -20.25
C VAL A 390 -18.62 14.23 -20.24
N ALA A 391 -19.16 13.40 -19.34
CA ALA A 391 -20.60 13.20 -19.19
C ALA A 391 -21.33 14.50 -18.78
N VAL A 392 -20.76 15.27 -17.85
CA VAL A 392 -21.27 16.59 -17.43
C VAL A 392 -21.20 17.60 -18.59
N ILE A 393 -20.10 17.65 -19.34
CA ILE A 393 -19.98 18.51 -20.53
C ILE A 393 -20.99 18.10 -21.60
N MET A 394 -21.22 16.80 -21.82
CA MET A 394 -22.23 16.30 -22.75
C MET A 394 -23.65 16.65 -22.30
N MET A 395 -23.93 16.57 -21.00
CA MET A 395 -25.21 16.95 -20.41
C MET A 395 -25.46 18.46 -20.51
N LEU A 396 -24.44 19.29 -20.25
CA LEU A 396 -24.51 20.74 -20.41
C LEU A 396 -24.66 21.17 -21.88
N ARG A 397 -24.02 20.46 -22.82
CA ARG A 397 -24.22 20.68 -24.27
C ARG A 397 -25.61 20.27 -24.74
N SER A 398 -26.19 19.23 -24.15
CA SER A 398 -27.59 18.81 -24.39
C SER A 398 -28.59 19.86 -23.89
N LEU A 399 -28.31 20.46 -22.72
CA LEU A 399 -29.13 21.53 -22.16
C LEU A 399 -28.97 22.88 -22.90
N GLY A 400 -27.82 23.11 -23.54
CA GLY A 400 -27.53 24.31 -24.33
C GLY A 400 -28.03 24.28 -25.79
N GLN A 401 -28.78 23.26 -26.22
CA GLN A 401 -29.35 23.15 -27.58
C GLN A 401 -30.82 23.57 -27.67
N ILE A 402 -31.40 24.19 -26.64
CA ILE A 402 -32.73 24.79 -26.72
C ILE A 402 -32.58 26.31 -26.74
N GLU A 403 -32.31 26.88 -27.92
CA GLU A 403 -32.80 28.19 -28.39
C GLU A 403 -32.09 28.60 -29.68
N GLU A 404 -32.72 28.34 -30.83
CA GLU A 404 -32.64 29.26 -31.97
C GLU A 404 -34.06 29.49 -32.50
N PRO A 405 -34.60 30.72 -32.46
CA PRO A 405 -35.90 31.02 -33.04
C PRO A 405 -35.82 31.14 -34.56
N ALA A 406 -36.79 30.53 -35.24
CA ALA A 406 -36.94 30.56 -36.68
C ALA A 406 -37.02 31.98 -37.25
N ARG A 407 -36.21 32.27 -38.27
CA ARG A 407 -36.29 33.51 -39.06
C ARG A 407 -37.63 33.59 -39.80
N VAL A 408 -38.38 34.64 -39.50
CA VAL A 408 -39.59 35.08 -40.21
C VAL A 408 -39.27 35.35 -41.69
N ARG A 409 -39.97 34.67 -42.59
CA ARG A 409 -40.14 35.09 -43.99
C ARG A 409 -41.50 35.76 -44.13
N THR A 410 -41.49 37.03 -44.54
CA THR A 410 -42.66 37.79 -44.97
C THR A 410 -43.20 37.24 -46.30
N ALA A 411 -44.48 36.87 -46.33
CA ALA A 411 -45.32 36.93 -47.52
C ALA A 411 -46.79 37.07 -47.09
N ALA A 412 -47.48 38.02 -47.70
CA ALA A 412 -48.84 38.43 -47.42
C ALA A 412 -49.88 37.42 -47.93
N SER A 413 -51.01 37.28 -47.22
CA SER A 413 -52.36 37.51 -47.76
C SER A 413 -53.43 37.26 -46.70
N ASP A 414 -54.31 38.26 -46.55
CA ASP A 414 -55.75 38.17 -46.32
C ASP A 414 -56.34 37.29 -45.21
N GLY A 415 -57.07 37.98 -44.33
CA GLY A 415 -58.48 37.64 -44.15
C GLY A 415 -58.88 37.07 -42.80
N GLN A 416 -59.64 37.90 -42.08
CA GLN A 416 -60.86 37.55 -41.37
C GLN A 416 -60.81 37.51 -39.84
N ALA A 417 -61.87 38.10 -39.29
CA ALA A 417 -62.00 38.74 -38.00
C ALA A 417 -62.67 37.84 -36.94
N THR A 418 -62.79 38.43 -35.73
CA THR A 418 -63.71 38.08 -34.61
C THR A 418 -63.34 36.80 -33.85
N SER A 419 -63.40 36.71 -32.52
CA SER A 419 -64.23 37.39 -31.51
C SER A 419 -63.62 37.34 -30.11
N VAL A 420 -63.99 38.33 -29.30
CA VAL A 420 -63.83 38.47 -27.83
C VAL A 420 -64.85 37.60 -27.08
N LEU A 421 -64.55 37.24 -25.82
CA LEU A 421 -65.43 37.10 -24.61
C LEU A 421 -64.89 35.97 -23.71
N GLU A 422 -64.37 36.25 -22.51
CA GLU A 422 -65.04 36.54 -21.21
C GLU A 422 -65.43 35.29 -20.39
N GLY A 423 -65.28 35.41 -19.06
CA GLY A 423 -65.86 34.56 -18.02
C GLY A 423 -64.80 33.81 -17.19
N GLU A 424 -64.40 34.27 -15.99
CA GLU A 424 -65.07 34.05 -14.68
C GLU A 424 -65.12 32.55 -14.28
N THR A 425 -64.93 32.06 -13.05
CA THR A 425 -64.79 32.57 -11.68
C THR A 425 -64.47 31.35 -10.76
N SER A 426 -64.16 31.64 -9.48
CA SER A 426 -64.44 30.82 -8.28
C SER A 426 -63.30 30.01 -7.61
N GLU A 427 -62.77 30.62 -6.54
CA GLU A 427 -62.73 30.13 -5.14
C GLU A 427 -62.98 28.62 -4.85
N HIS A 428 -62.15 27.98 -4.02
CA HIS A 428 -62.32 27.96 -2.55
C HIS A 428 -61.34 27.00 -1.81
N LYS A 429 -60.69 27.56 -0.77
CA LYS A 429 -60.09 27.06 0.50
C LYS A 429 -59.09 25.88 0.62
N PRO A 430 -58.13 26.04 1.56
CA PRO A 430 -57.19 25.01 2.01
C PRO A 430 -57.62 24.33 3.32
N ARG A 431 -57.03 23.17 3.63
CA ARG A 431 -56.85 22.72 5.02
C ARG A 431 -55.72 21.70 5.19
N ASP A 432 -54.90 22.02 6.17
CA ASP A 432 -53.86 21.31 6.91
C ASP A 432 -54.00 19.78 7.07
N LYS A 433 -52.85 19.10 7.11
CA LYS A 433 -52.40 18.37 8.31
C LYS A 433 -50.95 17.87 8.20
N GLU A 434 -50.20 18.14 9.25
CA GLU A 434 -48.97 17.46 9.68
C GLU A 434 -49.27 16.01 10.07
N ASP A 435 -48.38 15.09 9.69
CA ASP A 435 -47.44 14.37 10.56
C ASP A 435 -46.26 13.83 9.73
#